data_AF-A0A182C846-F1
#
_entry.id   AF-A0A182C846-F1
#
_cell.length_a   1.000
_cell.length_b   1.000
_cell.length_c   1.000
_cell.angle_alpha   90.00
_cell.angle_beta   90.00
_cell.angle_gamma   90.00
#
_symmetry.space_group_name_H-M   'P 1'
#
loop_
_entity.id
_entity.type
_entity.pdbx_description
1 polymer ?
#
loop_
_entity_poly.entity_id
_entity_poly.type
_entity_poly.pdbx_seq_one_letter_code
_entity_poly.pdbx_strand_id
1 'polypeptide(L)'
;MTKSFLSISLVLVISFILLGASSLLSAKSSQSPEAQKMIDDPRWTLIWADEFEAEELNTSNWRFDIGNKNGWGNAELQYYTEGNNLSFENGMLVIEARREDVYESNRLYNYTSTRLKTEGKFSFQYGRVEARIKFPYGKGLWPAFWMLGDNFRYVGWPMCGEIDIVEFLGHDKWTVYGTLHGPNYSGSSGISGKYRLDQLNSPSFVDEFHVFGIMWDEEEIIWYIDDIIYHRVRREAIENRNDLWVFDGEFFIILNLAVGGYWPGYPDFDTPFPARMYVDYVRVYQWND
;
A
#
# COMPACT_ATOMS: atom_id res chain seq x y z
N MET A 1 -15.48 92.42 -22.10
CA MET A 1 -15.02 91.01 -22.17
C MET A 1 -15.62 90.30 -20.97
N THR A 2 -16.78 89.63 -21.05
CA THR A 2 -16.98 88.18 -21.36
C THR A 2 -16.06 87.28 -20.52
N LYS A 3 -16.46 86.26 -19.74
CA LYS A 3 -17.68 85.45 -19.54
C LYS A 3 -17.46 84.65 -18.21
N SER A 4 -18.47 84.47 -17.35
CA SER A 4 -19.21 83.21 -17.07
C SER A 4 -18.48 82.04 -16.37
N PHE A 5 -19.02 81.68 -15.18
CA PHE A 5 -19.21 80.38 -14.50
C PHE A 5 -18.52 79.10 -15.03
N LEU A 6 -18.11 78.22 -14.10
CA LEU A 6 -18.74 76.87 -13.93
C LEU A 6 -18.30 76.17 -12.63
N SER A 7 -19.27 75.66 -11.89
CA SER A 7 -19.15 74.67 -10.81
C SER A 7 -19.20 73.27 -11.44
N ILE A 8 -18.31 72.35 -11.02
CA ILE A 8 -18.40 70.93 -11.36
C ILE A 8 -18.27 70.10 -10.09
N SER A 9 -19.32 69.33 -9.84
CA SER A 9 -19.55 68.39 -8.74
C SER A 9 -18.62 67.18 -8.82
N LEU A 10 -18.10 66.76 -7.66
CA LEU A 10 -17.35 65.53 -7.47
C LEU A 10 -18.33 64.34 -7.46
N VAL A 11 -18.29 63.49 -8.48
CA VAL A 11 -19.04 62.22 -8.51
C VAL A 11 -18.20 61.15 -7.80
N LEU A 12 -18.69 60.69 -6.65
CA LEU A 12 -18.15 59.54 -5.93
C LEU A 12 -18.69 58.26 -6.59
N VAL A 13 -17.83 57.48 -7.23
CA VAL A 13 -18.19 56.13 -7.71
C VAL A 13 -17.95 55.14 -6.57
N ILE A 14 -19.05 54.67 -5.96
CA ILE A 14 -19.03 53.57 -5.00
C ILE A 14 -19.05 52.26 -5.79
N SER A 15 -17.90 51.60 -5.91
CA SER A 15 -17.83 50.22 -6.40
C SER A 15 -18.24 49.26 -5.30
N PHE A 16 -19.39 48.63 -5.46
CA PHE A 16 -19.81 47.48 -4.66
C PHE A 16 -18.94 46.26 -5.04
N ILE A 17 -18.01 45.89 -4.15
CA ILE A 17 -17.35 44.58 -4.21
C ILE A 17 -18.33 43.59 -3.54
N LEU A 18 -19.02 42.79 -4.38
CA LEU A 18 -19.70 41.59 -3.91
C LEU A 18 -18.64 40.59 -3.44
N LEU A 19 -18.49 40.47 -2.12
CA LEU A 19 -17.85 39.33 -1.48
C LEU A 19 -18.76 38.11 -1.69
N GLY A 20 -18.55 37.42 -2.82
CA GLY A 20 -19.06 36.07 -3.01
C GLY A 20 -18.33 35.15 -2.04
N ALA A 21 -19.03 34.66 -1.03
CA ALA A 21 -18.59 33.53 -0.23
C ALA A 21 -18.52 32.31 -1.16
N SER A 22 -17.34 32.06 -1.73
CA SER A 22 -17.03 30.80 -2.37
C SER A 22 -16.93 29.74 -1.27
N SER A 23 -18.05 29.10 -0.96
CA SER A 23 -18.05 27.81 -0.30
C SER A 23 -17.25 26.86 -1.18
N LEU A 24 -16.02 26.55 -0.75
CA LEU A 24 -15.26 25.42 -1.25
C LEU A 24 -16.08 24.16 -0.95
N LEU A 25 -16.90 23.74 -1.91
CA LEU A 25 -17.37 22.38 -1.96
C LEU A 25 -16.13 21.53 -2.20
N SER A 26 -15.58 20.99 -1.12
CA SER A 26 -14.74 19.80 -1.20
C SER A 26 -15.55 18.76 -1.95
N ALA A 27 -15.12 18.45 -3.17
CA ALA A 27 -15.64 17.32 -3.91
C ALA A 27 -15.20 16.08 -3.11
N LYS A 28 -16.08 15.61 -2.21
CA LYS A 28 -15.97 14.25 -1.68
C LYS A 28 -15.87 13.35 -2.89
N SER A 29 -14.76 12.62 -3.00
CA SER A 29 -14.65 11.49 -3.93
C SER A 29 -15.91 10.66 -3.78
N SER A 30 -16.48 10.22 -4.90
CA SER A 30 -17.64 9.32 -4.87
C SER A 30 -17.18 7.97 -4.32
N GLN A 31 -17.11 7.86 -2.99
CA GLN A 31 -16.92 6.60 -2.28
C GLN A 31 -17.96 5.61 -2.79
N SER A 32 -17.57 4.36 -3.00
CA SER A 32 -18.53 3.32 -3.38
C SER A 32 -19.42 3.01 -2.18
N PRO A 33 -20.75 3.21 -2.24
CA PRO A 33 -21.64 2.91 -1.12
C PRO A 33 -21.59 1.43 -0.69
N GLU A 34 -21.15 0.54 -1.58
CA GLU A 34 -20.98 -0.89 -1.32
C GLU A 34 -19.78 -1.16 -0.40
N ALA A 35 -18.61 -0.59 -0.75
CA ALA A 35 -17.37 -0.80 -0.02
C ALA A 35 -17.48 -0.32 1.44
N GLN A 36 -17.95 0.91 1.63
CA GLN A 36 -18.18 1.47 2.95
C GLN A 36 -19.13 0.60 3.78
N LYS A 37 -20.22 0.10 3.18
CA LYS A 37 -21.16 -0.77 3.87
C LYS A 37 -20.53 -2.09 4.32
N MET A 38 -19.65 -2.67 3.50
CA MET A 38 -18.97 -3.92 3.86
C MET A 38 -17.89 -3.68 4.93
N ILE A 39 -17.16 -2.56 4.84
CA ILE A 39 -16.10 -2.16 5.79
C ILE A 39 -16.71 -1.78 7.15
N ASP A 40 -17.82 -1.04 7.17
CA ASP A 40 -18.47 -0.57 8.41
C ASP A 40 -19.42 -1.60 9.02
N ASP A 41 -19.46 -2.83 8.51
CA ASP A 41 -20.33 -3.85 9.09
C ASP A 41 -19.94 -4.10 10.56
N PRO A 42 -20.86 -3.88 11.53
CA PRO A 42 -20.55 -3.96 12.95
C PRO A 42 -20.20 -5.38 13.42
N ARG A 43 -20.35 -6.39 12.54
CA ARG A 43 -19.91 -7.77 12.81
C ARG A 43 -18.40 -7.94 12.71
N TRP A 44 -17.68 -7.00 12.09
CA TRP A 44 -16.23 -7.00 12.14
C TRP A 44 -15.72 -6.77 13.56
N THR A 45 -14.97 -7.74 14.08
CA THR A 45 -14.29 -7.63 15.36
C THR A 45 -12.79 -7.65 15.15
N LEU A 46 -12.08 -6.66 15.70
CA LEU A 46 -10.63 -6.62 15.67
C LEU A 46 -10.06 -7.80 16.47
N ILE A 47 -9.27 -8.65 15.82
CA ILE A 47 -8.66 -9.84 16.44
C ILE A 47 -7.15 -9.70 16.63
N TRP A 48 -6.51 -8.87 15.82
CA TRP A 48 -5.08 -8.61 15.88
C TRP A 48 -4.77 -7.23 15.29
N ALA A 49 -3.80 -6.53 15.88
CA ALA A 49 -3.32 -5.28 15.36
C ALA A 49 -1.86 -5.04 15.75
N ASP A 50 -1.19 -4.23 14.95
CA ASP A 50 0.01 -3.51 15.35
C ASP A 50 -0.20 -2.04 14.99
N GLU A 51 -0.26 -1.20 16.02
CA GLU A 51 -0.43 0.26 15.91
C GLU A 51 0.92 0.99 15.95
N PHE A 52 2.04 0.26 16.06
CA PHE A 52 3.41 0.80 16.06
C PHE A 52 3.70 1.97 17.02
N GLU A 53 2.90 2.10 18.09
CA GLU A 53 3.04 3.11 19.15
C GLU A 53 4.31 2.95 19.99
N ALA A 54 4.89 1.75 20.02
CA ALA A 54 6.15 1.49 20.69
C ALA A 54 7.34 1.96 19.83
N GLU A 55 8.41 2.43 20.46
CA GLU A 55 9.66 2.82 19.77
C GLU A 55 10.54 1.62 19.37
N GLU A 56 10.00 0.40 19.46
CA GLU A 56 10.67 -0.84 19.09
C GLU A 56 9.71 -1.82 18.42
N LEU A 57 10.26 -2.71 17.60
CA LEU A 57 9.47 -3.71 16.90
C LEU A 57 8.93 -4.74 17.89
N ASN A 58 7.62 -4.94 17.90
CA ASN A 58 7.02 -6.05 18.63
C ASN A 58 7.43 -7.38 18.01
N THR A 59 8.49 -7.99 18.55
CA THR A 59 9.01 -9.27 18.06
C THR A 59 8.12 -10.45 18.39
N SER A 60 7.06 -10.30 19.19
CA SER A 60 5.99 -11.32 19.29
C SER A 60 5.11 -11.32 18.05
N ASN A 61 4.96 -10.18 17.37
CA ASN A 61 4.21 -10.04 16.11
C ASN A 61 5.08 -10.33 14.89
N TRP A 62 6.28 -9.75 14.84
CA TRP A 62 7.08 -9.68 13.61
C TRP A 62 8.43 -10.39 13.73
N ARG A 63 8.92 -10.84 12.57
CA ARG A 63 10.32 -11.26 12.37
C ARG A 63 10.85 -10.74 11.04
N PHE A 64 12.18 -10.65 10.96
CA PHE A 64 12.89 -10.22 9.77
C PHE A 64 13.16 -11.37 8.82
N ASP A 65 12.97 -11.11 7.52
CA ASP A 65 13.70 -11.82 6.48
C ASP A 65 15.04 -11.12 6.24
N ILE A 66 16.14 -11.88 6.15
CA ILE A 66 17.51 -11.34 6.08
C ILE A 66 18.18 -11.72 4.77
N GLY A 67 18.85 -10.74 4.17
CA GLY A 67 19.69 -10.84 2.99
C GLY A 67 18.94 -10.61 1.68
N ASN A 68 19.58 -11.02 0.58
CA ASN A 68 19.05 -10.84 -0.77
C ASN A 68 18.48 -12.14 -1.39
N LYS A 69 18.86 -13.31 -0.87
CA LYS A 69 18.37 -14.64 -1.32
C LYS A 69 18.32 -14.81 -2.85
N ASN A 70 19.37 -14.38 -3.56
CA ASN A 70 19.43 -14.35 -5.03
C ASN A 70 18.35 -13.47 -5.69
N GLY A 71 18.09 -12.30 -5.13
CA GLY A 71 17.12 -11.33 -5.61
C GLY A 71 15.67 -11.71 -5.33
N TRP A 72 15.42 -12.52 -4.30
CA TRP A 72 14.07 -12.93 -3.84
C TRP A 72 13.14 -13.48 -4.92
N GLY A 73 13.70 -14.04 -6.01
CA GLY A 73 12.94 -14.53 -7.17
C GLY A 73 12.63 -13.48 -8.24
N ASN A 74 12.86 -12.19 -7.95
CA ASN A 74 12.46 -11.06 -8.79
C ASN A 74 13.65 -10.19 -9.28
N ALA A 75 14.89 -10.67 -9.10
CA ALA A 75 16.12 -9.91 -9.35
C ALA A 75 16.21 -8.59 -8.56
N GLU A 76 15.67 -8.60 -7.34
CA GLU A 76 15.78 -7.51 -6.38
C GLU A 76 17.26 -7.23 -6.00
N LEU A 77 17.61 -5.97 -5.78
CA LEU A 77 18.99 -5.53 -5.50
C LEU A 77 19.31 -5.36 -4.02
N GLN A 78 18.31 -5.12 -3.18
CA GLN A 78 18.51 -4.84 -1.76
C GLN A 78 18.95 -6.06 -0.97
N TYR A 79 19.72 -5.79 0.08
CA TYR A 79 19.97 -6.69 1.19
C TYR A 79 19.00 -6.33 2.33
N TYR A 80 18.07 -7.22 2.68
CA TYR A 80 17.21 -6.97 3.85
C TYR A 80 18.01 -7.16 5.14
N THR A 81 17.92 -6.19 6.06
CA THR A 81 18.67 -6.20 7.33
C THR A 81 17.78 -6.57 8.51
N GLU A 82 18.43 -6.87 9.64
CA GLU A 82 17.77 -7.12 10.91
C GLU A 82 17.67 -5.82 11.72
N GLY A 83 16.67 -4.99 11.41
CA GLY A 83 16.32 -3.78 12.18
C GLY A 83 17.09 -2.50 11.83
N ASN A 84 18.25 -2.57 11.18
CA ASN A 84 19.02 -1.36 10.84
C ASN A 84 18.29 -0.43 9.85
N ASN A 85 17.35 -0.96 9.07
CA ASN A 85 16.54 -0.24 8.09
C ASN A 85 15.11 0.02 8.60
N LEU A 86 14.96 0.08 9.91
CA LEU A 86 13.68 0.23 10.59
C LEU A 86 13.81 1.31 11.67
N SER A 87 12.85 2.23 11.71
CA SER A 87 12.68 3.20 12.79
C SER A 87 11.20 3.38 13.13
N PHE A 88 10.93 4.09 14.22
CA PHE A 88 9.58 4.44 14.65
C PHE A 88 9.49 5.96 14.76
N GLU A 89 8.50 6.56 14.11
CA GLU A 89 8.32 8.01 14.06
C GLU A 89 6.85 8.35 14.29
N ASN A 90 6.53 9.03 15.40
CA ASN A 90 5.17 9.49 15.75
C ASN A 90 4.10 8.38 15.71
N GLY A 91 4.38 7.23 16.32
CA GLY A 91 3.46 6.08 16.35
C GLY A 91 3.40 5.29 15.04
N MET A 92 4.34 5.51 14.11
CA MET A 92 4.37 4.81 12.83
C MET A 92 5.64 3.99 12.69
N LEU A 93 5.52 2.81 12.08
CA LEU A 93 6.64 2.06 11.57
C LEU A 93 7.20 2.75 10.31
N VAL A 94 8.51 2.91 10.24
CA VAL A 94 9.23 3.42 9.08
C VAL A 94 10.18 2.35 8.56
N ILE A 95 9.91 1.87 7.34
CA ILE A 95 10.83 1.01 6.60
C ILE A 95 11.65 1.89 5.65
N GLU A 96 12.96 1.93 5.85
CA GLU A 96 13.88 2.80 5.10
C GLU A 96 14.79 2.01 4.17
N ALA A 97 14.60 2.17 2.86
CA ALA A 97 15.59 1.76 1.89
C ALA A 97 16.73 2.78 1.81
N ARG A 98 17.97 2.31 1.90
CA ARG A 98 19.18 3.14 1.79
C ARG A 98 20.06 2.66 0.65
N ARG A 99 20.81 3.60 0.07
CA ARG A 99 21.93 3.31 -0.83
C ARG A 99 23.21 3.24 0.00
N GLU A 100 23.57 2.02 0.42
CA GLU A 100 24.74 1.75 1.22
C GLU A 100 25.32 0.37 0.89
N ASP A 101 26.63 0.22 1.08
CA ASP A 101 27.36 -1.00 0.75
C ASP A 101 27.29 -2.00 1.91
N VAL A 102 26.76 -3.19 1.63
CA VAL A 102 26.78 -4.35 2.53
C VAL A 102 27.46 -5.52 1.84
N TYR A 103 28.34 -6.20 2.56
CA TYR A 103 29.03 -7.40 2.10
C TYR A 103 28.51 -8.64 2.81
N GLU A 104 28.03 -9.63 2.05
CA GLU A 104 27.73 -10.96 2.56
C GLU A 104 28.41 -12.01 1.66
N SER A 105 29.18 -12.92 2.26
CA SER A 105 29.84 -14.03 1.54
C SER A 105 30.62 -13.59 0.28
N ASN A 106 31.39 -12.50 0.38
CA ASN A 106 32.15 -11.87 -0.72
C ASN A 106 31.32 -11.27 -1.87
N ARG A 107 30.01 -11.11 -1.70
CA ARG A 107 29.15 -10.38 -2.62
C ARG A 107 28.81 -9.02 -2.04
N LEU A 108 28.97 -7.99 -2.87
CA LEU A 108 28.57 -6.62 -2.56
C LEU A 108 27.09 -6.40 -2.94
N TYR A 109 26.35 -5.76 -2.06
CA TYR A 109 25.02 -5.21 -2.28
C TYR A 109 25.08 -3.71 -2.01
N ASN A 110 24.50 -2.89 -2.90
CA ASN A 110 24.59 -1.43 -2.82
C ASN A 110 23.32 -0.78 -2.25
N TYR A 111 22.38 -1.60 -1.79
CA TYR A 111 21.13 -1.16 -1.20
C TYR A 111 20.77 -2.05 -0.02
N THR A 112 20.16 -1.45 0.99
CA THR A 112 19.63 -2.13 2.17
C THR A 112 18.20 -1.72 2.40
N SER A 113 17.38 -2.59 2.99
CA SER A 113 16.00 -2.28 3.36
C SER A 113 15.50 -3.24 4.45
N THR A 114 14.20 -3.27 4.73
CA THR A 114 13.56 -4.23 5.64
C THR A 114 12.45 -5.02 4.94
N ARG A 115 12.36 -6.31 5.27
CA ARG A 115 11.21 -7.20 5.01
C ARG A 115 10.79 -7.85 6.31
N LEU A 116 9.59 -7.50 6.79
CA LEU A 116 8.97 -8.03 7.99
C LEU A 116 7.91 -9.06 7.62
N LYS A 117 7.74 -10.08 8.46
CA LYS A 117 6.64 -11.02 8.33
C LYS A 117 6.12 -11.52 9.68
N THR A 118 4.86 -11.93 9.71
CA THR A 118 4.23 -12.56 10.88
C THR A 118 4.30 -14.10 10.87
N GLU A 119 5.02 -14.70 9.92
CA GLU A 119 5.17 -16.17 9.78
C GLU A 119 5.57 -16.86 11.10
N GLY A 120 4.74 -17.81 11.54
CA GLY A 120 4.93 -18.56 12.79
C GLY A 120 4.71 -17.73 14.06
N LYS A 121 4.06 -16.57 13.94
CA LYS A 121 3.69 -15.66 15.03
C LYS A 121 2.20 -15.33 14.99
N PHE A 122 1.73 -14.90 13.82
CA PHE A 122 0.33 -14.62 13.56
C PHE A 122 0.00 -14.94 12.11
N SER A 123 -0.95 -15.86 11.93
CA SER A 123 -1.56 -16.22 10.66
C SER A 123 -3.05 -16.27 10.88
N PHE A 124 -3.84 -15.97 9.86
CA PHE A 124 -5.30 -15.98 9.96
C PHE A 124 -5.91 -16.47 8.66
N GLN A 125 -7.12 -17.03 8.75
CA GLN A 125 -7.91 -17.44 7.62
C GLN A 125 -9.21 -16.63 7.61
N TYR A 126 -9.51 -16.03 6.46
CA TYR A 126 -10.66 -15.17 6.23
C TYR A 126 -10.72 -13.95 7.15
N GLY A 127 -11.51 -12.97 6.74
CA GLY A 127 -11.75 -11.74 7.45
C GLY A 127 -11.36 -10.51 6.64
N ARG A 128 -11.13 -9.40 7.34
CA ARG A 128 -10.68 -8.14 6.74
C ARG A 128 -9.30 -7.83 7.28
N VAL A 129 -8.38 -7.48 6.39
CA VAL A 129 -7.05 -6.99 6.77
C VAL A 129 -6.77 -5.69 6.05
N GLU A 130 -6.20 -4.73 6.76
CA GLU A 130 -5.86 -3.42 6.23
C GLU A 130 -4.60 -2.86 6.87
N ALA A 131 -3.93 -1.97 6.13
CA ALA A 131 -2.86 -1.15 6.64
C ALA A 131 -2.98 0.26 6.09
N ARG A 132 -2.66 1.24 6.93
CA ARG A 132 -2.61 2.65 6.52
C ARG A 132 -1.17 3.04 6.20
N ILE A 133 -0.89 3.29 4.93
CA ILE A 133 0.47 3.36 4.39
C ILE A 133 0.67 4.65 3.57
N LYS A 134 1.86 5.24 3.65
CA LYS A 134 2.36 6.23 2.69
C LYS A 134 3.65 5.72 2.05
N PHE A 135 3.72 5.74 0.72
CA PHE A 135 4.81 5.16 -0.05
C PHE A 135 5.92 6.16 -0.39
N PRO A 136 7.17 5.70 -0.61
CA PRO A 136 8.24 6.54 -1.15
C PRO A 136 8.10 6.75 -2.67
N TYR A 137 8.54 7.89 -3.18
CA TYR A 137 8.66 8.14 -4.62
C TYR A 137 10.05 7.76 -5.12
N GLY A 138 10.15 7.17 -6.32
CA GLY A 138 11.43 6.87 -6.97
C GLY A 138 11.38 5.62 -7.84
N LYS A 139 11.94 5.70 -9.04
CA LYS A 139 12.04 4.55 -9.93
C LYS A 139 12.81 3.39 -9.28
N GLY A 140 12.40 2.16 -9.54
CA GLY A 140 13.00 0.97 -8.93
C GLY A 140 12.61 0.75 -7.47
N LEU A 141 11.93 1.67 -6.78
CA LEU A 141 11.37 1.40 -5.46
C LEU A 141 10.08 0.58 -5.61
N TRP A 142 9.95 -0.45 -4.78
CA TRP A 142 8.82 -1.39 -4.82
C TRP A 142 8.39 -1.79 -3.40
N PRO A 143 7.65 -0.91 -2.71
CA PRO A 143 6.98 -1.26 -1.45
C PRO A 143 5.79 -2.18 -1.71
N ALA A 144 5.57 -3.09 -0.75
CA ALA A 144 4.46 -4.03 -0.77
C ALA A 144 3.92 -4.30 0.64
N PHE A 145 2.60 -4.51 0.70
CA PHE A 145 1.87 -5.09 1.82
C PHE A 145 1.05 -6.25 1.27
N TRP A 146 1.36 -7.46 1.75
CA TRP A 146 0.94 -8.68 1.09
C TRP A 146 0.92 -9.85 2.07
N MET A 147 0.45 -10.99 1.62
CA MET A 147 0.26 -12.18 2.42
C MET A 147 0.69 -13.43 1.66
N LEU A 148 1.16 -14.44 2.39
CA LEU A 148 1.55 -15.73 1.85
C LEU A 148 0.95 -16.85 2.69
N GLY A 149 0.54 -17.96 2.06
CA GLY A 149 -0.02 -19.10 2.78
C GLY A 149 0.96 -19.66 3.82
N ASP A 150 0.50 -19.93 5.03
CA ASP A 150 1.32 -20.40 6.14
C ASP A 150 1.92 -21.80 5.87
N ASN A 151 1.31 -22.54 4.94
CA ASN A 151 1.83 -23.81 4.43
C ASN A 151 3.03 -23.66 3.46
N PHE A 152 3.53 -22.44 3.19
CA PHE A 152 4.62 -22.15 2.25
C PHE A 152 5.82 -23.08 2.40
N ARG A 153 6.23 -23.41 3.64
CA ARG A 153 7.37 -24.30 3.89
C ARG A 153 7.15 -25.74 3.46
N TYR A 154 5.91 -26.17 3.30
CA TYR A 154 5.54 -27.54 2.95
C TYR A 154 5.23 -27.70 1.47
N VAL A 155 4.54 -26.72 0.86
CA VAL A 155 4.07 -26.82 -0.54
C VAL A 155 4.84 -25.92 -1.51
N GLY A 156 5.55 -24.91 -0.99
CA GLY A 156 6.25 -23.91 -1.80
C GLY A 156 5.32 -22.96 -2.55
N TRP A 157 5.92 -21.95 -3.18
CA TRP A 157 5.22 -21.03 -4.07
C TRP A 157 5.16 -21.60 -5.50
N PRO A 158 4.06 -21.42 -6.26
CA PRO A 158 2.84 -20.67 -5.94
C PRO A 158 1.74 -21.52 -5.27
N MET A 159 2.03 -22.76 -4.89
CA MET A 159 1.03 -23.67 -4.31
C MET A 159 0.47 -23.21 -2.96
N CYS A 160 1.24 -22.42 -2.21
CA CYS A 160 0.78 -21.84 -0.95
C CYS A 160 -0.23 -20.70 -1.12
N GLY A 161 -0.35 -20.14 -2.33
CA GLY A 161 -1.07 -18.89 -2.56
C GLY A 161 -0.33 -17.66 -2.04
N GLU A 162 -0.60 -16.53 -2.69
CA GLU A 162 -0.12 -15.19 -2.35
C GLU A 162 -1.25 -14.19 -2.62
N ILE A 163 -1.46 -13.27 -1.69
CA ILE A 163 -2.44 -12.19 -1.81
C ILE A 163 -1.71 -10.87 -1.62
N ASP A 164 -1.48 -10.15 -2.71
CA ASP A 164 -0.89 -8.82 -2.69
C ASP A 164 -1.98 -7.80 -2.41
N ILE A 165 -2.09 -7.34 -1.16
CA ILE A 165 -3.09 -6.35 -0.76
C ILE A 165 -2.80 -5.02 -1.45
N VAL A 166 -1.52 -4.65 -1.49
CA VAL A 166 -1.05 -3.53 -2.31
C VAL A 166 0.42 -3.71 -2.69
N GLU A 167 0.69 -3.52 -3.97
CA GLU A 167 2.02 -3.25 -4.52
C GLU A 167 2.04 -1.89 -5.20
N PHE A 168 3.17 -1.21 -5.09
CA PHE A 168 3.36 0.11 -5.67
C PHE A 168 4.70 0.21 -6.41
N LEU A 169 4.67 0.83 -7.58
CA LEU A 169 5.87 1.07 -8.39
C LEU A 169 6.27 2.53 -8.28
N GLY A 170 7.41 2.81 -7.66
CA GLY A 170 7.76 4.18 -7.25
C GLY A 170 7.96 5.20 -8.39
N HIS A 171 7.97 4.77 -9.65
CA HIS A 171 7.98 5.69 -10.80
C HIS A 171 6.58 6.22 -11.17
N ASP A 172 5.49 5.55 -10.76
CA ASP A 172 4.11 5.99 -11.00
C ASP A 172 3.38 6.22 -9.67
N LYS A 173 3.51 7.43 -9.12
CA LYS A 173 2.93 7.81 -7.83
C LYS A 173 1.41 7.75 -7.73
N TRP A 174 0.72 7.46 -8.83
CA TRP A 174 -0.74 7.49 -8.94
C TRP A 174 -1.38 6.13 -9.02
N THR A 175 -0.60 5.05 -9.19
CA THR A 175 -1.13 3.72 -9.45
C THR A 175 -0.62 2.72 -8.41
N VAL A 176 -1.52 1.85 -7.98
CA VAL A 176 -1.21 0.67 -7.18
C VAL A 176 -1.87 -0.56 -7.79
N TYR A 177 -1.44 -1.73 -7.33
CA TYR A 177 -1.87 -3.02 -7.82
C TYR A 177 -2.27 -3.91 -6.64
N GLY A 178 -3.37 -4.63 -6.80
CA GLY A 178 -3.77 -5.73 -5.92
C GLY A 178 -3.80 -7.00 -6.76
N THR A 179 -3.06 -8.01 -6.36
CA THR A 179 -2.78 -9.17 -7.18
C THR A 179 -3.01 -10.46 -6.40
N LEU A 180 -3.53 -11.47 -7.09
CA LEU A 180 -3.70 -12.81 -6.55
C LEU A 180 -2.81 -13.79 -7.32
N HIS A 181 -1.96 -14.53 -6.60
CA HIS A 181 -1.14 -15.58 -7.20
C HIS A 181 -1.44 -16.97 -6.63
N GLY A 182 -1.54 -17.94 -7.52
CA GLY A 182 -1.70 -19.36 -7.20
C GLY A 182 -1.28 -20.25 -8.38
N PRO A 183 -1.47 -21.57 -8.27
CA PRO A 183 -1.06 -22.50 -9.32
C PRO A 183 -1.74 -22.19 -10.66
N ASN A 184 -0.92 -21.98 -11.70
CA ASN A 184 -1.33 -21.57 -13.06
C ASN A 184 -1.81 -20.11 -13.22
N TYR A 185 -1.75 -19.31 -12.17
CA TYR A 185 -2.05 -17.88 -12.21
C TYR A 185 -1.08 -17.10 -11.31
N SER A 186 0.22 -17.25 -11.56
CA SER A 186 1.28 -16.65 -10.75
C SER A 186 2.31 -15.87 -11.58
N GLY A 187 3.19 -15.11 -10.92
CA GLY A 187 4.17 -14.25 -11.58
C GLY A 187 3.48 -13.26 -12.52
N SER A 188 3.96 -13.15 -13.77
CA SER A 188 3.34 -12.26 -14.77
C SER A 188 1.90 -12.64 -15.15
N SER A 189 1.45 -13.85 -14.79
CA SER A 189 0.08 -14.33 -15.02
C SER A 189 -0.80 -14.24 -13.78
N GLY A 190 -0.35 -13.53 -12.73
CA GLY A 190 -1.17 -13.18 -11.58
C GLY A 190 -2.48 -12.49 -11.99
N ILE A 191 -3.54 -12.72 -11.23
CA ILE A 191 -4.82 -12.06 -11.45
C ILE A 191 -4.72 -10.71 -10.77
N SER A 192 -4.42 -9.68 -11.56
CA SER A 192 -4.09 -8.35 -11.05
C SER A 192 -5.18 -7.33 -11.39
N GLY A 193 -5.61 -6.58 -10.38
CA GLY A 193 -6.37 -5.35 -10.51
C GLY A 193 -5.46 -4.14 -10.31
N LYS A 194 -5.68 -3.08 -11.09
CA LYS A 194 -4.99 -1.80 -10.91
C LYS A 194 -5.96 -0.73 -10.45
N TYR A 195 -5.52 0.12 -9.53
CA TYR A 195 -6.24 1.34 -9.17
C TYR A 195 -5.37 2.54 -9.43
N ARG A 196 -5.93 3.55 -10.10
CA ARG A 196 -5.27 4.81 -10.38
C ARG A 196 -6.07 5.96 -9.77
N LEU A 197 -5.43 6.75 -8.93
CA LEU A 197 -6.01 7.95 -8.35
C LEU A 197 -6.34 8.99 -9.42
N ASP A 198 -7.41 9.76 -9.17
CA ASP A 198 -7.72 10.95 -9.96
C ASP A 198 -6.72 12.07 -9.61
N GLN A 199 -5.80 12.33 -10.54
CA GLN A 199 -4.72 13.31 -10.37
C GLN A 199 -5.20 14.75 -10.17
N LEU A 200 -6.44 15.07 -10.57
CA LEU A 200 -6.99 16.41 -10.44
C LEU A 200 -7.55 16.68 -9.05
N ASN A 201 -7.95 15.62 -8.35
CA ASN A 201 -8.79 15.73 -7.16
C ASN A 201 -8.22 15.01 -5.93
N SER A 202 -7.15 14.22 -6.09
CA SER A 202 -6.57 13.41 -5.02
C SER A 202 -5.08 13.70 -4.85
N PRO A 203 -4.57 13.81 -3.61
CA PRO A 203 -3.13 13.71 -3.36
C PRO A 203 -2.65 12.30 -3.79
N SER A 204 -1.39 12.19 -4.19
CA SER A 204 -0.85 10.92 -4.67
C SER A 204 -0.43 10.00 -3.52
N PHE A 205 -0.16 8.72 -3.81
CA PHE A 205 0.22 7.72 -2.80
C PHE A 205 1.56 7.99 -2.09
N VAL A 206 2.32 8.98 -2.56
CA VAL A 206 3.57 9.43 -1.94
C VAL A 206 3.41 10.73 -1.14
N ASP A 207 2.29 11.44 -1.34
CA ASP A 207 2.00 12.71 -0.69
C ASP A 207 1.19 12.48 0.61
N GLU A 208 0.25 11.54 0.61
CA GLU A 208 -0.66 11.26 1.73
C GLU A 208 -0.69 9.77 2.10
N PHE A 209 -1.21 9.50 3.30
CA PHE A 209 -1.52 8.14 3.73
C PHE A 209 -2.86 7.68 3.16
N HIS A 210 -2.92 6.41 2.77
CA HIS A 210 -4.12 5.75 2.29
C HIS A 210 -4.31 4.42 3.03
N VAL A 211 -5.56 3.99 3.18
CA VAL A 211 -5.90 2.67 3.76
C VAL A 211 -6.00 1.66 2.62
N PHE A 212 -5.13 0.65 2.64
CA PHE A 212 -5.12 -0.45 1.69
C PHE A 212 -5.59 -1.71 2.40
N GLY A 213 -6.56 -2.42 1.84
CA GLY A 213 -7.07 -3.62 2.49
C GLY A 213 -7.75 -4.60 1.55
N ILE A 214 -8.03 -5.78 2.11
CA ILE A 214 -8.88 -6.79 1.52
C ILE A 214 -9.99 -7.21 2.49
N MET A 215 -11.11 -7.64 1.92
CA MET A 215 -12.10 -8.50 2.58
C MET A 215 -12.02 -9.86 1.91
N TRP A 216 -11.87 -10.91 2.69
CA TRP A 216 -11.60 -12.26 2.23
C TRP A 216 -12.49 -13.24 2.97
N ASP A 217 -13.27 -14.02 2.23
CA ASP A 217 -14.08 -15.10 2.76
C ASP A 217 -13.90 -16.39 1.94
N GLU A 218 -14.76 -17.37 2.17
CA GLU A 218 -14.70 -18.67 1.48
C GLU A 218 -15.00 -18.60 -0.02
N GLU A 219 -15.66 -17.52 -0.48
CA GLU A 219 -16.15 -17.33 -1.84
C GLU A 219 -15.33 -16.32 -2.64
N GLU A 220 -14.83 -15.25 -2.02
CA GLU A 220 -14.13 -14.18 -2.73
C GLU A 220 -13.08 -13.41 -1.91
N ILE A 221 -12.19 -12.74 -2.64
CA ILE A 221 -11.29 -11.73 -2.10
C ILE A 221 -11.62 -10.41 -2.81
N ILE A 222 -11.79 -9.34 -2.04
CA ILE A 222 -12.16 -8.00 -2.52
C ILE A 222 -11.12 -7.00 -2.02
N TRP A 223 -10.46 -6.30 -2.93
CA TRP A 223 -9.49 -5.25 -2.60
C TRP A 223 -10.14 -3.89 -2.59
N TYR A 224 -9.72 -3.05 -1.65
CA TYR A 224 -10.15 -1.67 -1.55
C TYR A 224 -9.03 -0.71 -1.15
N ILE A 225 -9.24 0.56 -1.49
CA ILE A 225 -8.42 1.71 -1.09
C ILE A 225 -9.35 2.82 -0.63
N ASP A 226 -9.15 3.37 0.57
CA ASP A 226 -9.97 4.45 1.15
C ASP A 226 -11.48 4.28 0.91
N ASP A 227 -12.00 3.10 1.25
CA ASP A 227 -13.41 2.74 1.06
C ASP A 227 -13.86 2.66 -0.41
N ILE A 228 -12.95 2.38 -1.34
CA ILE A 228 -13.25 2.16 -2.76
C ILE A 228 -12.77 0.77 -3.17
N ILE A 229 -13.73 -0.11 -3.49
CA ILE A 229 -13.43 -1.41 -4.12
C ILE A 229 -12.94 -1.18 -5.54
N TYR A 230 -11.79 -1.77 -5.89
CA TYR A 230 -11.22 -1.68 -7.24
C TYR A 230 -10.88 -3.03 -7.87
N HIS A 231 -10.79 -4.08 -7.07
CA HIS A 231 -10.53 -5.43 -7.55
C HIS A 231 -11.31 -6.47 -6.73
N ARG A 232 -11.66 -7.57 -7.39
CA ARG A 232 -12.42 -8.67 -6.82
C ARG A 232 -12.11 -9.94 -7.58
N VAL A 233 -11.82 -11.02 -6.86
CA VAL A 233 -11.60 -12.35 -7.43
C VAL A 233 -12.47 -13.34 -6.69
N ARG A 234 -13.30 -14.08 -7.44
CA ARG A 234 -14.19 -15.12 -6.89
C ARG A 234 -13.57 -16.49 -7.09
N ARG A 235 -13.72 -17.36 -6.09
CA ARG A 235 -13.38 -18.78 -6.15
C ARG A 235 -13.96 -19.46 -7.38
N GLU A 236 -15.25 -19.24 -7.63
CA GLU A 236 -15.97 -19.77 -8.79
C GLU A 236 -15.27 -19.41 -10.12
N ALA A 237 -14.73 -18.20 -10.25
CA ALA A 237 -14.05 -17.76 -11.46
C ALA A 237 -12.71 -18.50 -11.71
N ILE A 238 -12.03 -18.93 -10.64
CA ILE A 238 -10.80 -19.73 -10.70
C ILE A 238 -11.15 -21.18 -11.04
N GLU A 239 -12.12 -21.75 -10.35
CA GLU A 239 -12.53 -23.15 -10.53
C GLU A 239 -13.16 -23.37 -11.92
N ASN A 240 -13.90 -22.40 -12.45
CA ASN A 240 -14.42 -22.43 -13.83
C ASN A 240 -13.33 -22.46 -14.91
N ARG A 241 -12.09 -22.06 -14.58
CA ARG A 241 -10.91 -22.22 -15.46
C ARG A 241 -10.25 -23.61 -15.32
N ASN A 242 -10.75 -24.46 -14.43
CA ASN A 242 -10.10 -25.68 -13.93
C ASN A 242 -8.78 -25.41 -13.20
N ASP A 243 -8.60 -24.22 -12.64
CA ASP A 243 -7.47 -23.90 -11.79
C ASP A 243 -7.83 -24.15 -10.31
N LEU A 244 -6.81 -24.39 -9.49
CA LEU A 244 -7.00 -24.68 -8.06
C LEU A 244 -7.12 -23.38 -7.26
N TRP A 245 -8.19 -23.23 -6.49
CA TRP A 245 -8.28 -22.22 -5.42
C TRP A 245 -7.43 -22.65 -4.23
N VAL A 246 -6.51 -21.78 -3.78
CA VAL A 246 -5.56 -22.07 -2.68
C VAL A 246 -5.66 -21.06 -1.52
N PHE A 247 -6.73 -20.29 -1.47
CA PHE A 247 -6.96 -19.24 -0.46
C PHE A 247 -8.01 -19.68 0.56
N ASP A 248 -7.90 -20.92 1.00
CA ASP A 248 -8.78 -21.61 1.96
C ASP A 248 -8.00 -22.22 3.15
N GLY A 249 -6.83 -21.65 3.45
CA GLY A 249 -6.05 -21.91 4.66
C GLY A 249 -5.58 -20.61 5.32
N GLU A 250 -4.74 -20.71 6.35
CA GLU A 250 -4.19 -19.54 7.03
C GLU A 250 -3.07 -18.87 6.23
N PHE A 251 -3.00 -17.55 6.29
CA PHE A 251 -1.99 -16.73 5.65
C PHE A 251 -1.30 -15.83 6.68
N PHE A 252 0.01 -15.63 6.54
CA PHE A 252 0.76 -14.64 7.31
C PHE A 252 0.99 -13.37 6.50
N ILE A 253 1.24 -12.27 7.20
CA ILE A 253 1.40 -10.93 6.63
C ILE A 253 2.87 -10.65 6.35
N ILE A 254 3.15 -9.88 5.30
CA ILE A 254 4.48 -9.40 4.91
C ILE A 254 4.41 -7.89 4.58
N LEU A 255 5.39 -7.14 5.10
CA LEU A 255 5.64 -5.74 4.74
C LEU A 255 7.09 -5.62 4.27
N ASN A 256 7.32 -4.98 3.13
CA ASN A 256 8.69 -4.69 2.67
C ASN A 256 8.76 -3.48 1.76
N LEU A 257 9.99 -2.97 1.60
CA LEU A 257 10.35 -2.00 0.57
C LEU A 257 11.52 -2.58 -0.25
N ALA A 258 11.21 -3.19 -1.39
CA ALA A 258 12.22 -3.69 -2.31
C ALA A 258 12.86 -2.54 -3.11
N VAL A 259 14.08 -2.79 -3.60
CA VAL A 259 14.85 -1.88 -4.46
C VAL A 259 15.34 -2.66 -5.67
N GLY A 260 14.86 -2.27 -6.84
CA GLY A 260 15.11 -2.96 -8.09
C GLY A 260 14.28 -4.23 -8.25
N GLY A 261 14.22 -4.71 -9.48
CA GLY A 261 13.55 -5.96 -9.83
C GLY A 261 13.04 -5.92 -11.26
N TYR A 262 12.56 -7.05 -11.76
CA TYR A 262 12.04 -7.14 -13.13
C TYR A 262 10.86 -6.20 -13.37
N TRP A 263 9.98 -6.03 -12.38
CA TRP A 263 8.75 -5.25 -12.51
C TRP A 263 8.91 -3.74 -12.23
N PRO A 264 9.51 -3.28 -11.10
CA PRO A 264 9.73 -1.86 -10.86
C PRO A 264 10.81 -1.24 -11.75
N GLY A 265 11.54 -2.07 -12.51
CA GLY A 265 12.81 -1.71 -13.10
C GLY A 265 13.87 -1.51 -12.02
N TYR A 266 14.97 -0.85 -12.38
CA TYR A 266 16.08 -0.60 -11.46
C TYR A 266 16.19 0.89 -11.13
N PRO A 267 16.66 1.24 -9.91
CA PRO A 267 16.98 2.62 -9.58
C PRO A 267 17.97 3.21 -10.58
N ASP A 268 17.78 4.50 -10.87
CA ASP A 268 18.71 5.30 -11.64
C ASP A 268 19.21 6.49 -10.82
N PHE A 269 19.92 7.42 -11.46
CA PHE A 269 20.52 8.58 -10.79
C PHE A 269 19.46 9.48 -10.11
N ASP A 270 18.23 9.49 -10.62
CA ASP A 270 17.15 10.33 -10.11
C ASP A 270 16.36 9.67 -8.98
N THR A 271 16.68 8.43 -8.63
CA THR A 271 16.00 7.73 -7.53
C THR A 271 16.47 8.26 -6.18
N PRO A 272 15.60 8.89 -5.37
CA PRO A 272 15.99 9.48 -4.11
C PRO A 272 16.25 8.41 -3.04
N PHE A 273 17.34 8.58 -2.29
CA PHE A 273 17.65 7.80 -1.09
C PHE A 273 18.07 8.75 0.05
N PRO A 274 17.73 8.44 1.32
CA PRO A 274 16.91 7.30 1.74
C PRO A 274 15.45 7.41 1.26
N ALA A 275 14.84 6.26 1.00
CA ALA A 275 13.44 6.14 0.62
C ALA A 275 12.66 5.45 1.74
N ARG A 276 11.54 6.04 2.16
CA ARG A 276 10.80 5.59 3.36
C ARG A 276 9.36 5.22 3.02
N MET A 277 8.98 4.01 3.42
CA MET A 277 7.60 3.56 3.53
C MET A 277 7.16 3.75 4.97
N TYR A 278 6.08 4.50 5.18
CA TYR A 278 5.50 4.74 6.50
C TYR A 278 4.25 3.89 6.66
N VAL A 279 4.14 3.16 7.75
CA VAL A 279 2.99 2.33 8.10
C VAL A 279 2.47 2.79 9.46
N ASP A 280 1.24 3.31 9.45
CA ASP A 280 0.58 3.83 10.64
C ASP A 280 0.01 2.68 11.49
N TYR A 281 -0.67 1.73 10.85
CA TYR A 281 -1.11 0.50 11.52
C TYR A 281 -1.23 -0.65 10.53
N VAL A 282 -1.29 -1.86 11.08
CA VAL A 282 -1.87 -3.04 10.43
C VAL A 282 -2.96 -3.61 11.33
N ARG A 283 -4.16 -3.84 10.80
CA ARG A 283 -5.31 -4.36 11.56
C ARG A 283 -5.94 -5.52 10.85
N VAL A 284 -6.33 -6.53 11.63
CA VAL A 284 -7.02 -7.73 11.16
C VAL A 284 -8.29 -7.91 11.96
N TYR A 285 -9.40 -8.07 11.23
CA TYR A 285 -10.73 -8.22 11.75
C TYR A 285 -11.31 -9.55 11.29
N GLN A 286 -12.08 -10.18 12.15
CA GLN A 286 -12.84 -11.38 11.84
C GLN A 286 -14.33 -11.09 11.91
N TRP A 287 -15.09 -11.79 11.09
CA TRP A 287 -16.53 -11.67 11.06
C TRP A 287 -17.13 -12.47 12.21
N ASN A 288 -17.96 -11.83 13.03
CA ASN A 288 -18.76 -12.51 14.06
C ASN A 288 -20.18 -12.71 13.55
N ASP A 289 -20.64 -13.96 13.59
CA ASP A 289 -22.03 -14.33 13.30
C ASP A 289 -23.03 -13.91 14.39
#